data_AF-A0A920S8W2-F1
#
_entry.id   AF-A0A920S8W2-F1
#
_cell.length_a   1.000
_cell.length_b   1.000
_cell.length_c   1.000
_cell.angle_alpha   90.00
_cell.angle_beta   90.00
_cell.angle_gamma   90.00
#
_symmetry.space_group_name_H-M   'P 1'
#
loop_
_entity.id
_entity.type
_entity.pdbx_description
1 polymer ?
#
loop_
_entity_poly.entity_id
_entity_poly.type
_entity_poly.pdbx_seq_one_letter_code
_entity_poly.pdbx_strand_id
1 'polypeptide(L)'
;MPEVPDGEIDWGLWIGIGPIDVTLLTDNRVQPVEFDASAAERGWNDLGTFDLTAGTVRLSISDATEGESVIVDAIRWMPANQIESANPRLSARMDR
;
A
#
# COMPACT_ATOMS: atom_id res chain seq x y z
N MET A 1 -10.09 26.49 -19.11
CA MET A 1 -10.00 25.96 -17.74
C MET A 1 -11.42 25.66 -17.30
N PRO A 2 -11.81 24.40 -17.08
CA PRO A 2 -13.06 24.11 -16.40
C PRO A 2 -12.87 24.21 -14.88
N GLU A 3 -13.93 24.63 -14.20
CA GLU A 3 -14.02 24.88 -12.77
C GLU A 3 -14.16 23.55 -12.01
N VAL A 4 -13.45 23.38 -10.89
CA VAL A 4 -13.51 22.16 -10.06
C VAL A 4 -14.62 22.34 -9.02
N PRO A 5 -15.62 21.45 -8.92
CA PRO A 5 -16.66 21.55 -7.90
C PRO A 5 -16.08 21.31 -6.49
N ASP A 6 -16.46 22.17 -5.55
CA ASP A 6 -16.16 21.99 -4.13
C ASP A 6 -16.87 20.75 -3.58
N GLY A 7 -16.11 19.67 -3.41
CA GLY A 7 -16.60 18.45 -2.76
C GLY A 7 -15.85 17.23 -3.26
N GLU A 8 -14.78 16.89 -2.55
CA GLU A 8 -14.03 15.62 -2.68
C GLU A 8 -13.48 15.33 -4.08
N ILE A 9 -12.30 15.88 -4.37
CA ILE A 9 -11.50 15.45 -5.52
C ILE A 9 -11.16 13.97 -5.32
N ASP A 10 -11.85 13.11 -6.08
CA ASP A 10 -11.44 11.75 -6.38
C ASP A 10 -10.17 11.81 -7.22
N TRP A 11 -9.03 11.72 -6.54
CA TRP A 11 -7.71 11.72 -7.16
C TRP A 11 -7.51 10.52 -8.09
N GLY A 12 -8.26 9.42 -7.91
CA GLY A 12 -8.12 8.23 -8.75
C GLY A 12 -8.60 8.48 -10.18
N LEU A 13 -9.69 9.23 -10.34
CA LEU A 13 -10.34 9.42 -11.64
C LEU A 13 -9.69 10.47 -12.56
N TRP A 14 -8.95 11.43 -12.00
CA TRP A 14 -8.36 12.55 -12.78
C TRP A 14 -6.87 12.37 -13.10
N ILE A 15 -6.15 11.52 -12.36
CA ILE A 15 -4.72 11.27 -12.53
C ILE A 15 -4.45 9.86 -13.09
N GLY A 16 -5.52 9.11 -13.41
CA GLY A 16 -5.47 7.75 -13.91
C GLY A 16 -4.52 6.89 -13.09
N ILE A 17 -4.73 6.72 -11.79
CA ILE A 17 -3.86 5.84 -10.99
C ILE A 17 -4.27 4.40 -11.30
N GLY A 18 -3.37 3.65 -11.95
CA GLY A 18 -3.58 2.25 -12.28
C GLY A 18 -2.98 1.31 -11.24
N PRO A 19 -3.12 -0.01 -11.42
CA PRO A 19 -2.33 -0.97 -10.66
C PRO A 19 -0.83 -0.64 -10.75
N ILE A 20 -0.11 -0.89 -9.66
CA ILE A 20 1.33 -0.68 -9.56
C ILE A 20 2.01 -1.97 -9.13
N ASP A 21 3.19 -2.24 -9.69
CA ASP A 21 3.99 -3.38 -9.26
C ASP A 21 4.72 -3.05 -7.96
N VAL A 22 4.42 -3.81 -6.90
CA VAL A 22 5.09 -3.71 -5.60
C VAL A 22 5.81 -5.01 -5.31
N THR A 23 7.08 -4.91 -4.90
CA THR A 23 7.91 -6.07 -4.55
C THR A 23 8.58 -5.85 -3.21
N LEU A 24 8.44 -6.83 -2.32
CA LEU A 24 9.15 -6.93 -1.06
C LEU A 24 10.42 -7.75 -1.24
N LEU A 25 11.57 -7.15 -0.95
CA LEU A 25 12.86 -7.81 -0.95
C LEU A 25 13.37 -7.90 0.50
N THR A 26 13.72 -9.12 0.90
CA THR A 26 14.51 -9.40 2.10
C THR A 26 15.80 -10.10 1.66
N ASP A 27 16.75 -10.25 2.59
CA ASP A 27 18.07 -10.83 2.28
C ASP A 27 17.99 -12.18 1.53
N ASN A 28 16.93 -12.96 1.75
CA ASN A 28 16.79 -14.31 1.20
C ASN A 28 15.54 -14.48 0.30
N ARG A 29 14.72 -13.44 0.10
CA ARG A 29 13.44 -13.59 -0.60
C ARG A 29 13.07 -12.35 -1.39
N VAL A 30 12.52 -12.58 -2.58
CA VAL A 30 11.77 -11.59 -3.36
C VAL A 30 10.32 -12.06 -3.38
N GLN A 31 9.41 -11.21 -2.95
CA GLN A 31 7.98 -11.50 -2.85
C GLN A 31 7.18 -10.39 -3.52
N PRO A 32 6.37 -10.69 -4.55
CA PRO A 32 5.42 -9.72 -5.08
C PRO A 32 4.35 -9.40 -4.02
N VAL A 33 3.90 -8.14 -4.00
CA VAL A 33 2.84 -7.63 -3.12
C VAL A 33 1.70 -7.16 -4.01
N GLU A 34 0.54 -7.78 -3.85
CA GLU A 34 -0.68 -7.39 -4.54
C GLU A 34 -1.20 -6.08 -3.93
N PHE A 35 -1.23 -5.01 -4.73
CA PHE A 35 -1.75 -3.72 -4.29
C PHE A 35 -2.40 -2.97 -5.44
N ASP A 36 -3.68 -2.61 -5.27
CA ASP A 36 -4.41 -1.79 -6.21
C ASP A 36 -4.39 -0.32 -5.77
N ALA A 37 -3.50 0.46 -6.40
CA ALA A 37 -3.35 1.87 -6.09
C ALA A 37 -4.57 2.71 -6.53
N SER A 38 -5.41 2.21 -7.44
CA SER A 38 -6.62 2.92 -7.87
C SER A 38 -7.68 2.97 -6.76
N ALA A 39 -7.66 1.99 -5.86
CA ALA A 39 -8.55 1.89 -4.70
C ALA A 39 -7.94 2.47 -3.40
N ALA A 40 -6.76 3.11 -3.49
CA ALA A 40 -6.05 3.62 -2.33
C ALA A 40 -6.77 4.85 -1.72
N GLU A 41 -6.85 4.88 -0.39
CA GLU A 41 -7.38 6.01 0.35
C GLU A 41 -6.29 7.08 0.58
N ARG A 42 -6.70 8.31 0.91
CA ARG A 42 -5.73 9.35 1.33
C ARG A 42 -5.05 8.93 2.64
N GLY A 43 -3.72 8.90 2.64
CA GLY A 43 -2.92 8.62 3.83
C GLY A 43 -2.28 7.23 3.81
N TRP A 44 -2.27 6.55 4.96
CA TRP A 44 -1.64 5.24 5.09
C TRP A 44 -2.53 4.14 4.55
N ASN A 45 -2.05 3.44 3.51
CA ASN A 45 -2.68 2.24 2.97
C ASN A 45 -1.93 1.00 3.45
N ASP A 46 -2.67 -0.06 3.81
CA ASP A 46 -2.07 -1.31 4.27
C ASP A 46 -1.65 -2.17 3.07
N LEU A 47 -0.41 -2.65 3.10
CA LEU A 47 0.14 -3.59 2.12
C LEU A 47 0.14 -5.03 2.64
N GLY A 48 -0.19 -5.23 3.92
CA GLY A 48 -0.30 -6.52 4.57
C GLY A 48 0.77 -6.78 5.63
N THR A 49 0.70 -7.99 6.19
CA THR A 49 1.60 -8.47 7.24
C THR A 49 2.59 -9.47 6.66
N PHE A 50 3.86 -9.30 7.00
CA PHE A 50 4.96 -10.11 6.46
C PHE A 50 5.86 -10.63 7.60
N ASP A 51 6.30 -11.88 7.48
CA ASP A 51 7.36 -12.42 8.33
C ASP A 51 8.71 -11.92 7.82
N LEU A 52 9.25 -10.92 8.52
CA LEU A 52 10.53 -10.29 8.17
C LEU A 52 11.65 -10.88 9.04
N THR A 53 12.65 -11.47 8.40
CA THR A 53 13.89 -11.86 9.09
C THR A 53 14.70 -10.62 9.46
N ALA A 54 15.49 -10.71 10.54
CA ALA A 54 16.47 -9.66 10.85
C ALA A 54 17.42 -9.47 9.66
N GLY A 55 17.67 -8.21 9.29
CA GLY A 55 18.44 -7.89 8.09
C GLY A 55 17.88 -6.68 7.35
N THR A 56 18.25 -6.55 6.08
CA THR A 56 17.74 -5.46 5.24
C THR A 56 16.39 -5.85 4.66
N VAL A 57 15.40 -4.99 4.84
CA VAL A 57 14.10 -5.10 4.18
C VAL A 57 13.94 -3.92 3.24
N ARG A 58 13.60 -4.19 1.98
CA ARG A 58 13.38 -3.18 0.95
C ARG A 58 12.02 -3.40 0.31
N LEU A 59 11.18 -2.38 0.34
CA LEU A 59 10.01 -2.31 -0.52
C LEU A 59 10.40 -1.58 -1.81
N SER A 60 10.17 -2.22 -2.95
CA SER A 60 10.38 -1.64 -4.28
C SER A 60 9.03 -1.40 -4.92
N ILE A 61 8.82 -0.19 -5.43
CA ILE A 61 7.62 0.19 -6.19
C ILE A 61 8.11 0.54 -7.59
N SER A 62 7.51 -0.09 -8.60
CA SER A 62 7.81 0.20 -10.00
C SER A 62 7.11 1.48 -10.45
N ASP A 63 7.73 2.20 -11.37
CA ASP A 63 7.10 3.27 -12.14
C ASP A 63 6.32 2.73 -13.36
N ALA A 64 6.44 1.44 -13.66
CA ALA A 64 5.57 0.76 -14.61
C ALA A 64 4.15 0.68 -14.02
N THR A 65 3.26 1.53 -14.52
CA THR A 65 1.83 1.51 -14.21
C THR A 65 1.02 1.58 -15.49
N GLU A 66 -0.16 0.98 -15.49
CA GLU A 66 -1.17 1.19 -16.54
C GLU A 66 -1.83 2.58 -16.44
N GLY A 67 -1.49 3.33 -15.37
CA GLY A 67 -1.93 4.68 -15.11
C GLY A 67 -1.04 5.81 -15.65
N GLU A 68 -1.37 7.06 -15.33
CA GLU A 68 -0.59 8.23 -15.75
C GLU A 68 0.50 8.62 -14.74
N SER A 69 0.42 8.14 -13.49
CA SER A 69 1.34 8.53 -12.42
C SER A 69 1.45 7.48 -11.31
N VAL A 70 2.65 7.39 -10.73
CA VAL A 70 2.90 6.66 -9.47
C VAL A 70 3.20 7.68 -8.38
N ILE A 71 2.40 7.69 -7.32
CA ILE A 71 2.54 8.62 -6.19
C ILE A 71 2.95 7.81 -4.96
N VAL A 72 4.09 8.16 -4.37
CA VAL A 72 4.59 7.57 -3.12
C VAL A 72 5.08 8.69 -2.23
N ASP A 73 4.60 8.71 -0.99
CA ASP A 73 5.07 9.65 0.04
C ASP A 73 6.04 8.96 1.00
N ALA A 74 5.55 7.96 1.73
CA ALA A 74 6.34 7.23 2.73
C ALA A 74 5.92 5.77 2.91
N ILE A 75 6.82 4.98 3.49
CA ILE A 75 6.56 3.60 3.94
C ILE A 75 6.77 3.50 5.46
N ARG A 76 6.07 2.57 6.11
CA ARG A 76 6.20 2.34 7.55
C ARG A 76 6.06 0.84 7.87
N TRP A 77 7.03 0.33 8.63
CA TRP A 77 6.95 -1.00 9.24
C TRP A 77 6.37 -0.89 10.65
N MET A 78 5.42 -1.77 10.99
CA MET A 78 4.84 -1.85 12.32
C MET A 78 4.86 -3.31 12.80
N PRO A 79 5.16 -3.56 14.09
CA PRO A 79 4.96 -4.88 14.68
C PRO A 79 3.51 -5.35 14.50
N ALA A 80 3.30 -6.58 14.03
CA ALA A 80 1.96 -7.11 13.72
C ALA A 80 1.02 -7.10 14.94
N ASN A 81 1.54 -7.33 16.15
CA ASN A 81 0.77 -7.27 17.39
C ASN A 81 0.20 -5.88 17.73
N GLN A 82 0.74 -4.81 17.14
CA GLN A 82 0.21 -3.45 17.29
C GLN A 82 -1.00 -3.20 16.39
N ILE A 83 -1.09 -3.88 15.24
CA ILE A 83 -2.22 -3.75 14.30
C ILE A 83 -3.47 -4.43 14.88
N GLU A 84 -3.30 -5.59 15.50
CA GLU A 84 -4.39 -6.30 16.20
C GLU A 84 -4.99 -5.48 17.33
N SER A 85 -4.13 -4.79 18.09
CA SER A 85 -4.54 -3.93 19.21
C SER A 85 -5.28 -2.66 18.73
N ALA A 86 -4.96 -2.19 17.52
CA ALA A 86 -5.59 -1.00 16.92
C ALA A 86 -6.88 -1.31 16.16
N ASN A 87 -7.14 -2.59 15.79
CA ASN A 87 -8.35 -2.98 15.07
C ASN A 87 -8.88 -4.37 15.49
N PRO A 88 -9.76 -4.44 16.52
CA PRO A 88 -10.19 -5.72 17.12
C PRO A 88 -11.01 -6.64 16.18
N ARG A 89 -11.38 -6.19 14.98
CA ARG A 89 -12.06 -7.01 13.96
C ARG A 89 -11.13 -7.93 13.18
N LEU A 90 -9.81 -7.69 13.22
CA LEU A 90 -8.79 -8.53 12.58
C LEU A 90 -8.26 -9.62 13.51
N SER A 91 -8.21 -9.37 14.82
CA SER A 91 -7.78 -10.35 15.84
C SER A 91 -8.60 -11.65 15.80
N ALA A 92 -9.91 -11.55 15.53
CA ALA A 92 -10.81 -12.72 15.49
C ALA A 92 -10.55 -13.69 14.31
N ARG A 93 -9.66 -13.35 13.36
CA ARG A 93 -9.38 -14.16 12.16
C ARG A 93 -8.12 -15.01 12.29
N MET A 94 -7.29 -14.76 13.31
CA MET A 94 -6.03 -15.47 13.56
C MET A 94 -6.14 -16.61 14.58
N ASP A 95 -7.32 -16.82 15.17
CA ASP A 95 -7.62 -17.94 16.10
C ASP A 95 -8.17 -19.21 15.41
N ARG A 96 -7.78 -19.52 14.16
CA ARG A 96 -8.23 -20.74 13.47
C ARG A 96 -7.12 -21.55 12.81
#